data_AF-A0A7S6MPR7-F1
#
_entry.id   AF-A0A7S6MPR7-F1
#
_cell.length_a   1.000
_cell.length_b   1.000
_cell.length_c   1.000
_cell.angle_alpha   90.00
_cell.angle_beta   90.00
_cell.angle_gamma   90.00
#
_symmetry.space_group_name_H-M   'P 1'
#
loop_
_entity.id
_entity.type
_entity.pdbx_description
1 polymer ?
#
loop_
_entity_poly.entity_id
_entity_poly.type
_entity_poly.pdbx_seq_one_letter_code
_entity_poly.pdbx_strand_id
1 'polypeptide(L)'
;MFSVLKNFNFIKTLGFLVFSACWLAFAYFLGRLIPDRQLWFALLITLLFGLPIYGAAIYAVTIQRIHRASQFKKLGILHWLFTRRILAYIGWLLWSVVFSFLLLFYLGSADQQEWIVCFAAIPAFAVVYAVFYPIAAREYKPYIAVHKSLAWARWVTALAIAVFFVFFTDHAGTSRQYASLTEAVAAESQKLEGTTNSILILETNRLLGFIEGMKRYALGGLHSFDDVLYLAVIFLGSVLFFYNVALGISSFMVPLAEYRRVFAPIQDSDEPPAVSPWAWAITSAFATFFIFFIYVPSTVYVDAWLRSNPETVEEIRAARQTAVQTVEMIGDEYYKPGTAAQIEQAYLDSLSKMEASLGKLRETTGIGFQQMTGNVDAYLDWYYSLPGEYERIVALATGALETWMAEKLQNYLMQGNVFGPVQQSIEEVLHNNQQLRTEHMQKVERILVENRVERADDSQLEIVRHASLNALKEPPAHSVIVNLENRVLISGGIGTAGAITGAIAGKITAKVAGKGIIKLGAQALIKVTAGKAVSALGGAAAGAASGAALGSFIPGIGTAIGAAIGGIIGGITIGLTVEKLLLMLEEAFSREEFKLQILGAIEEERIEFEKFLNTPALSDKTPDSTDAAAAP
;
A
#
# COMPACT_ATOMS: atom_id res chain seq x y z
N MET A 1 -52.75 37.22 -23.26
CA MET A 1 -51.91 37.06 -22.04
C MET A 1 -52.28 38.04 -20.92
N PHE A 2 -52.39 39.35 -21.14
CA PHE A 2 -52.64 40.33 -20.07
C PHE A 2 -54.01 40.26 -19.36
N SER A 3 -55.01 39.57 -19.93
CA SER A 3 -56.30 39.32 -19.24
C SER A 3 -56.22 38.26 -18.12
N VAL A 4 -55.16 37.45 -18.06
CA VAL A 4 -55.00 36.37 -17.06
C VAL A 4 -54.62 36.93 -15.69
N LEU A 5 -54.03 38.14 -15.65
CA LEU A 5 -53.61 38.82 -14.41
C LEU A 5 -54.75 39.55 -13.67
N LYS A 6 -55.95 39.66 -14.24
CA LYS A 6 -57.06 40.44 -13.63
C LYS A 6 -57.67 39.77 -12.38
N ASN A 7 -57.45 38.46 -12.19
CA ASN A 7 -57.93 37.71 -11.02
C ASN A 7 -56.86 37.56 -9.92
N PHE A 8 -55.71 38.23 -10.03
CA PHE A 8 -54.65 38.17 -9.03
C PHE A 8 -54.90 39.14 -7.89
N ASN A 9 -55.21 38.60 -6.70
CA ASN A 9 -55.26 39.39 -5.49
C ASN A 9 -53.83 39.78 -5.09
N PHE A 10 -53.41 40.98 -5.50
CA PHE A 10 -52.05 41.52 -5.31
C PHE A 10 -51.53 41.35 -3.88
N ILE A 11 -52.39 41.54 -2.87
CA ILE A 11 -52.03 41.41 -1.46
C ILE A 11 -51.65 39.96 -1.11
N LYS A 12 -52.40 38.97 -1.63
CA LYS A 12 -52.10 37.56 -1.40
C LYS A 12 -50.79 37.14 -2.05
N THR A 13 -50.53 37.61 -3.27
CA THR A 13 -49.30 37.31 -3.99
C THR A 13 -48.09 37.95 -3.32
N LEU A 14 -48.20 39.21 -2.90
CA LEU A 14 -47.15 39.89 -2.15
C LEU A 14 -46.85 39.17 -0.83
N GLY A 15 -47.89 38.78 -0.09
CA GLY A 15 -47.76 37.97 1.12
C GLY A 15 -47.01 36.66 0.86
N PHE A 16 -47.42 35.91 -0.18
CA PHE A 16 -46.72 34.69 -0.59
C PHE A 16 -45.23 34.92 -0.88
N LEU A 17 -44.89 35.96 -1.65
CA LEU A 17 -43.50 36.27 -1.99
C LEU A 17 -42.66 36.55 -0.75
N VAL A 18 -43.18 37.39 0.16
CA VAL A 18 -42.49 37.76 1.40
C VAL A 18 -42.29 36.54 2.31
N PHE A 19 -43.35 35.77 2.59
CA PHE A 19 -43.23 34.61 3.47
C PHE A 19 -42.33 33.52 2.90
N SER A 20 -42.39 33.28 1.58
CA SER A 20 -41.52 32.31 0.91
C SER A 20 -40.05 32.76 0.95
N ALA A 21 -39.78 34.05 0.73
CA ALA A 21 -38.44 34.60 0.82
C ALA A 21 -37.90 34.56 2.26
N CYS A 22 -38.72 34.89 3.26
CA CYS A 22 -38.35 34.75 4.68
C CYS A 22 -38.06 33.29 5.06
N TRP A 23 -38.83 32.34 4.54
CA TRP A 23 -38.60 30.91 4.80
C TRP A 23 -37.30 30.40 4.19
N LEU A 24 -36.94 30.81 2.97
CA LEU A 24 -35.63 30.50 2.39
C LEU A 24 -34.49 31.24 3.11
N ALA A 25 -34.69 32.51 3.49
CA ALA A 25 -33.71 33.25 4.28
C ALA A 25 -33.46 32.60 5.64
N PHE A 26 -34.50 32.04 6.28
CA PHE A 26 -34.35 31.25 7.49
C PHE A 26 -33.40 30.06 7.28
N ALA A 27 -33.53 29.32 6.18
CA ALA A 27 -32.59 28.25 5.83
C ALA A 27 -31.17 28.77 5.55
N TYR A 28 -31.03 29.92 4.89
CA TYR A 28 -29.73 30.53 4.59
C TYR A 28 -28.94 30.85 5.87
N PHE A 29 -29.58 31.54 6.82
CA PHE A 29 -28.90 31.96 8.04
C PHE A 29 -28.71 30.82 9.03
N LEU A 30 -29.74 30.01 9.26
CA LEU A 30 -29.69 29.00 10.30
C LEU A 30 -29.08 27.69 9.83
N GLY A 31 -29.25 27.31 8.56
CA GLY A 31 -28.61 26.12 7.98
C GLY A 31 -27.09 26.18 8.06
N ARG A 32 -26.50 27.34 7.77
CA ARG A 32 -25.05 27.60 7.88
C ARG A 32 -24.50 27.47 9.31
N LEU A 33 -25.35 27.64 10.32
CA LEU A 33 -24.93 27.53 11.72
C LEU A 33 -25.00 26.09 12.23
N ILE A 34 -25.68 25.16 11.54
CA ILE A 34 -25.88 23.79 12.03
C ILE A 34 -24.55 23.05 12.29
N PRO A 35 -23.55 23.08 11.37
CA PRO A 35 -22.28 22.36 11.56
C PRO A 35 -21.51 22.72 12.84
N ASP A 36 -21.72 23.94 13.37
CA ASP A 36 -21.00 24.48 14.52
C ASP A 36 -21.82 24.52 15.82
N ARG A 37 -23.03 23.95 15.79
CA ARG A 37 -23.95 23.99 16.93
C ARG A 37 -24.26 22.58 17.44
N GLN A 38 -24.78 22.54 18.66
CA GLN A 38 -25.17 21.30 19.32
C GLN A 38 -26.45 20.72 18.69
N LEU A 39 -26.68 19.43 18.89
CA LEU A 39 -27.81 18.69 18.31
C LEU A 39 -29.17 19.35 18.55
N TRP A 40 -29.42 19.88 19.75
CA TRP A 40 -30.71 20.52 20.08
C TRP A 40 -31.07 21.68 19.14
N PHE A 41 -30.07 22.43 18.68
CA PHE A 41 -30.26 23.55 17.76
C PHE A 41 -30.70 23.04 16.38
N ALA A 42 -30.04 21.99 15.87
CA ALA A 42 -30.41 21.34 14.62
C ALA A 42 -31.84 20.77 14.68
N LEU A 43 -32.24 20.17 15.81
CA LEU A 43 -33.59 19.65 16.02
C LEU A 43 -34.66 20.75 15.97
N LEU A 44 -34.43 21.85 16.68
CA LEU A 44 -35.37 22.96 16.76
C LEU A 44 -35.60 23.58 15.37
N ILE A 45 -34.52 23.85 14.64
CA ILE A 45 -34.57 24.51 13.33
C ILE A 45 -35.19 23.59 12.29
N THR A 46 -34.85 22.29 12.32
CA THR A 46 -35.47 21.27 11.45
C THR A 46 -36.98 21.25 11.63
N LEU A 47 -37.45 21.24 12.88
CA LEU A 47 -38.88 21.23 13.17
C LEU A 47 -39.58 22.50 12.65
N LEU A 48 -39.02 23.68 12.94
CA LEU A 48 -39.59 24.96 12.49
C LEU A 48 -39.60 25.10 10.97
N PHE A 49 -38.51 24.70 10.31
CA PHE A 49 -38.37 24.75 8.86
C PHE A 49 -39.33 23.78 8.16
N GLY A 50 -39.62 22.63 8.77
CA GLY A 50 -40.51 21.61 8.22
C GLY A 50 -42.01 21.91 8.36
N LEU A 51 -42.41 22.87 9.19
CA LEU A 51 -43.83 23.20 9.39
C LEU A 51 -44.55 23.60 8.08
N PRO A 52 -44.01 24.48 7.23
CA PRO A 52 -44.54 24.76 5.88
C PRO A 52 -44.73 23.49 5.02
N ILE A 53 -43.71 22.63 4.96
CA ILE A 53 -43.74 21.39 4.17
C ILE A 53 -44.86 20.47 4.66
N TYR A 54 -44.91 20.25 5.99
CA TYR A 54 -45.94 19.44 6.61
C TYR A 54 -47.35 20.01 6.39
N GLY A 55 -47.52 21.32 6.59
CA GLY A 55 -48.79 22.02 6.42
C GLY A 55 -49.36 21.89 5.00
N ALA A 56 -48.52 22.10 3.98
CA ALA A 56 -48.92 21.96 2.59
C ALA A 56 -49.30 20.51 2.23
N ALA A 57 -48.61 19.53 2.81
CA ALA A 57 -48.86 18.11 2.60
C ALA A 57 -50.16 17.63 3.27
N ILE A 58 -50.39 17.95 4.54
CA ILE A 58 -51.61 17.55 5.25
C ILE A 58 -52.85 18.23 4.69
N TYR A 59 -52.72 19.45 4.17
CA TYR A 59 -53.79 20.10 3.39
C TYR A 59 -54.13 19.29 2.14
N ALA A 60 -53.12 18.93 1.34
CA ALA A 60 -53.31 18.14 0.12
C ALA A 60 -53.94 16.77 0.41
N VAL A 61 -53.47 16.07 1.45
CA VAL A 61 -54.07 14.82 1.92
C VAL A 61 -55.51 15.03 2.33
N THR A 62 -55.83 16.09 3.06
CA THR A 62 -57.19 16.38 3.52
C THR A 62 -58.14 16.52 2.33
N ILE A 63 -57.78 17.30 1.31
CA ILE A 63 -58.62 17.47 0.12
C ILE A 63 -58.77 16.16 -0.66
N GLN A 64 -57.69 15.39 -0.81
CA GLN A 64 -57.75 14.08 -1.47
C GLN A 64 -58.65 13.09 -0.71
N ARG A 65 -58.65 13.13 0.62
CA ARG A 65 -59.51 12.29 1.47
C ARG A 65 -60.96 12.75 1.44
N ILE A 66 -61.24 14.07 1.38
CA ILE A 66 -62.60 14.59 1.15
C ILE A 66 -63.16 14.04 -0.17
N HIS A 67 -62.36 14.10 -1.24
CA HIS A 67 -62.77 13.57 -2.54
C HIS A 67 -62.98 12.05 -2.52
N ARG A 68 -62.03 11.27 -1.98
CA ARG A 68 -62.14 9.80 -1.91
C ARG A 68 -63.24 9.32 -0.96
N ALA A 69 -63.54 10.05 0.12
CA ALA A 69 -64.60 9.70 1.06
C ALA A 69 -65.98 9.62 0.39
N SER A 70 -66.20 10.40 -0.67
CA SER A 70 -67.43 10.36 -1.48
C SER A 70 -67.59 9.07 -2.31
N GLN A 71 -66.52 8.28 -2.49
CA GLN A 71 -66.49 7.12 -3.39
C GLN A 71 -66.73 5.77 -2.69
N PHE A 72 -66.59 5.69 -1.37
CA PHE A 72 -66.62 4.43 -0.62
C PHE A 72 -67.89 4.25 0.24
N LYS A 73 -68.43 3.03 0.30
CA LYS A 73 -69.50 2.65 1.25
C LYS A 73 -68.94 2.59 2.69
N LYS A 74 -69.69 3.11 3.67
CA LYS A 74 -69.27 3.38 5.07
C LYS A 74 -68.67 2.21 5.89
N LEU A 75 -68.72 0.96 5.43
CA LEU A 75 -68.43 -0.24 6.23
C LEU A 75 -67.26 -1.12 5.74
N GLY A 76 -66.47 -0.70 4.75
CA GLY A 76 -65.34 -1.50 4.24
C GLY A 76 -64.02 -1.30 5.00
N ILE A 77 -63.18 -2.34 5.10
CA ILE A 77 -61.79 -2.22 5.62
C ILE A 77 -60.97 -1.25 4.75
N LEU A 78 -61.18 -1.29 3.42
CA LEU A 78 -60.61 -0.31 2.49
C LEU A 78 -61.11 1.12 2.78
N HIS A 79 -62.38 1.28 3.14
CA HIS A 79 -62.92 2.58 3.54
C HIS A 79 -62.22 3.08 4.81
N TRP A 80 -62.01 2.22 5.81
CA TRP A 80 -61.29 2.58 7.04
C TRP A 80 -59.83 3.01 6.75
N LEU A 81 -59.09 2.24 5.94
CA LEU A 81 -57.69 2.52 5.61
C LEU A 81 -57.52 3.77 4.73
N PHE A 82 -58.37 3.93 3.71
CA PHE A 82 -58.27 5.03 2.74
C PHE A 82 -59.05 6.28 3.11
N THR A 83 -59.87 6.29 4.16
CA THR A 83 -60.60 7.50 4.60
C THR A 83 -59.99 8.14 5.84
N ARG A 84 -59.24 7.39 6.67
CA ARG A 84 -58.55 7.95 7.83
C ARG A 84 -57.32 8.77 7.45
N ARG A 85 -57.18 9.95 8.06
CA ARG A 85 -56.08 10.90 7.82
C ARG A 85 -54.81 10.54 8.59
N ILE A 86 -54.96 9.87 9.74
CA ILE A 86 -53.89 9.67 10.74
C ILE A 86 -52.63 9.05 10.15
N LEU A 87 -52.73 7.94 9.42
CA LEU A 87 -51.55 7.26 8.88
C LEU A 87 -50.82 8.12 7.83
N ALA A 88 -51.58 8.82 6.99
CA ALA A 88 -51.00 9.74 6.01
C ALA A 88 -50.36 10.96 6.68
N TYR A 89 -50.95 11.48 7.76
CA TYR A 89 -50.35 12.56 8.55
C TYR A 89 -49.05 12.11 9.20
N ILE A 90 -49.00 10.91 9.78
CA ILE A 90 -47.76 10.35 10.35
C ILE A 90 -46.69 10.20 9.27
N GLY A 91 -47.04 9.64 8.11
CA GLY A 91 -46.11 9.49 6.99
C GLY A 91 -45.54 10.84 6.52
N TRP A 92 -46.40 11.86 6.34
CA TRP A 92 -45.95 13.19 5.96
C TRP A 92 -45.21 13.94 7.07
N LEU A 93 -45.48 13.64 8.34
CA LEU A 93 -44.74 14.19 9.47
C LEU A 93 -43.30 13.67 9.44
N LEU A 94 -43.12 12.35 9.35
CA LEU A 94 -41.80 11.72 9.22
C LEU A 94 -41.06 12.23 7.98
N TRP A 95 -41.75 12.29 6.83
CA TRP A 95 -41.19 12.85 5.60
C TRP A 95 -40.74 14.30 5.81
N SER A 96 -41.59 15.16 6.38
CA SER A 96 -41.27 16.57 6.58
C SER A 96 -40.07 16.76 7.50
N VAL A 97 -39.93 15.98 8.57
CA VAL A 97 -38.80 16.07 9.50
C VAL A 97 -37.51 15.64 8.82
N VAL A 98 -37.51 14.46 8.17
CA VAL A 98 -36.32 13.91 7.50
C VAL A 98 -35.88 14.81 6.35
N PHE A 99 -36.80 15.21 5.48
CA PHE A 99 -36.46 16.07 4.35
C PHE A 99 -36.06 17.48 4.79
N SER A 100 -36.67 18.04 5.83
CA SER A 100 -36.26 19.37 6.35
C SER A 100 -34.86 19.34 6.90
N PHE A 101 -34.49 18.25 7.59
CA PHE A 101 -33.13 18.05 8.08
C PHE A 101 -32.15 18.04 6.90
N LEU A 102 -32.38 17.17 5.91
CA LEU A 102 -31.50 17.08 4.72
C LEU A 102 -31.46 18.38 3.91
N LEU A 103 -32.61 19.05 3.74
CA LEU A 103 -32.71 20.29 2.97
C LEU A 103 -31.98 21.45 3.66
N LEU A 104 -32.05 21.54 5.00
CA LEU A 104 -31.31 22.55 5.76
C LEU A 104 -29.80 22.36 5.67
N PHE A 105 -29.33 21.11 5.74
CA PHE A 105 -27.92 20.79 5.56
C PHE A 105 -27.44 21.18 4.17
N TYR A 106 -28.16 20.75 3.13
CA TYR A 106 -27.86 21.10 1.74
C TYR A 106 -27.85 22.63 1.52
N LEU A 107 -28.90 23.33 1.94
CA LEU A 107 -29.01 24.78 1.79
C LEU A 107 -27.95 25.52 2.61
N GLY A 108 -27.56 24.99 3.77
CA GLY A 108 -26.46 25.51 4.58
C GLY A 108 -25.12 25.50 3.84
N SER A 109 -24.85 24.44 3.08
CA SER A 109 -23.64 24.29 2.26
C SER A 109 -23.72 24.88 0.86
N ALA A 110 -24.92 25.26 0.40
CA ALA A 110 -25.17 25.62 -1.00
C ALA A 110 -24.40 26.88 -1.42
N ASP A 111 -23.88 26.84 -2.65
CA ASP A 111 -23.17 27.95 -3.27
C ASP A 111 -24.10 29.11 -3.64
N GLN A 112 -23.51 30.29 -3.92
CA GLN A 112 -24.26 31.49 -4.26
C GLN A 112 -25.17 31.30 -5.49
N GLN A 113 -24.74 30.53 -6.48
CA GLN A 113 -25.55 30.25 -7.67
C GLN A 113 -26.76 29.37 -7.36
N GLU A 114 -26.57 28.32 -6.55
CA GLU A 114 -27.67 27.45 -6.13
C GLU A 114 -28.73 28.22 -5.32
N TRP A 115 -28.28 29.16 -4.50
CA TRP A 115 -29.17 30.08 -3.79
C TRP A 115 -29.98 30.97 -4.74
N ILE A 116 -29.36 31.50 -5.81
CA ILE A 116 -30.09 32.26 -6.83
C ILE A 116 -31.18 31.39 -7.47
N VAL A 117 -30.89 30.13 -7.80
CA VAL A 117 -31.86 29.19 -8.36
C VAL A 117 -33.00 28.90 -7.36
N CYS A 118 -32.67 28.69 -6.08
CA CYS A 118 -33.68 28.49 -5.03
C CYS A 118 -34.61 29.69 -4.87
N PHE A 119 -34.08 30.92 -4.87
CA PHE A 119 -34.89 32.13 -4.81
C PHE A 119 -35.71 32.33 -6.10
N ALA A 120 -35.18 31.96 -7.27
CA ALA A 120 -35.91 32.00 -8.54
C ALA A 120 -37.13 31.05 -8.58
N ALA A 121 -37.11 29.96 -7.79
CA ALA A 121 -38.25 29.06 -7.67
C ALA A 121 -39.50 29.74 -7.08
N ILE A 122 -39.35 30.80 -6.27
CA ILE A 122 -40.48 31.53 -5.66
C ILE A 122 -41.33 32.26 -6.72
N PRO A 123 -40.80 33.20 -7.53
CA PRO A 123 -41.57 33.86 -8.57
C PRO A 123 -42.00 32.88 -9.66
N ALA A 124 -41.18 31.87 -10.00
CA ALA A 124 -41.57 30.82 -10.93
C ALA A 124 -42.83 30.09 -10.46
N PHE A 125 -42.87 29.67 -9.18
CA PHE A 125 -44.05 29.04 -8.60
C PHE A 125 -45.29 29.93 -8.66
N ALA A 126 -45.14 31.22 -8.32
CA ALA A 126 -46.26 32.17 -8.36
C ALA A 126 -46.85 32.31 -9.77
N VAL A 127 -45.99 32.41 -10.80
CA VAL A 127 -46.41 32.49 -12.21
C VAL A 127 -47.09 31.20 -12.66
N VAL A 128 -46.51 30.04 -12.36
CA VAL A 128 -47.08 28.74 -12.72
C VAL A 128 -48.44 28.53 -12.05
N TYR A 129 -48.56 28.87 -10.76
CA TYR A 129 -49.83 28.86 -10.05
C TYR A 129 -50.85 29.81 -10.68
N ALA A 130 -50.41 30.99 -11.13
CA ALA A 130 -51.27 31.97 -11.78
C ALA A 130 -51.92 31.45 -13.07
N VAL A 131 -51.19 30.62 -13.80
CA VAL A 131 -51.66 29.99 -15.04
C VAL A 131 -52.64 28.86 -14.75
N PHE A 132 -52.35 28.01 -13.76
CA PHE A 132 -53.15 26.82 -13.47
C PHE A 132 -54.41 27.08 -12.66
N TYR A 133 -54.41 28.07 -11.76
CA TYR A 133 -55.58 28.39 -10.94
C TYR A 133 -56.85 28.69 -11.74
N PRO A 134 -56.86 29.59 -12.76
CA PRO A 134 -58.07 29.88 -13.52
C PRO A 134 -58.55 28.68 -14.35
N ILE A 135 -57.66 27.78 -14.76
CA ILE A 135 -58.02 26.53 -15.45
C ILE A 135 -58.75 25.60 -14.47
N ALA A 136 -58.20 25.40 -13.29
CA ALA A 136 -58.82 24.55 -12.27
C ALA A 136 -60.13 25.13 -11.72
N ALA A 137 -60.22 26.46 -11.55
CA ALA A 137 -61.39 27.13 -11.00
C ALA A 137 -62.62 27.08 -11.92
N ARG A 138 -62.44 26.80 -13.22
CA ARG A 138 -63.54 26.60 -14.17
C ARG A 138 -64.22 25.23 -14.01
N GLU A 139 -63.45 24.23 -13.59
CA GLU A 139 -63.87 22.82 -13.61
C GLU A 139 -64.18 22.26 -12.21
N TYR A 140 -63.56 22.83 -11.16
CA TYR A 140 -63.58 22.25 -9.82
C TYR A 140 -64.16 23.20 -8.77
N LYS A 141 -64.74 22.62 -7.70
CA LYS A 141 -65.12 23.36 -6.48
C LYS A 141 -63.93 24.19 -5.95
N PRO A 142 -64.14 25.34 -5.29
CA PRO A 142 -63.08 26.27 -4.91
C PRO A 142 -61.88 25.62 -4.19
N TYR A 143 -62.13 24.78 -3.20
CA TYR A 143 -61.06 24.10 -2.42
C TYR A 143 -60.34 23.01 -3.24
N ILE A 144 -61.03 22.34 -4.18
CA ILE A 144 -60.42 21.36 -5.08
C ILE A 144 -59.58 22.08 -6.15
N ALA A 145 -60.07 23.22 -6.66
CA ALA A 145 -59.36 24.04 -7.61
C ALA A 145 -58.02 24.53 -7.02
N VAL A 146 -58.01 25.02 -5.77
CA VAL A 146 -56.79 25.40 -5.04
C VAL A 146 -55.85 24.19 -4.90
N HIS A 147 -56.36 23.04 -4.46
CA HIS A 147 -55.52 21.85 -4.31
C HIS A 147 -54.89 21.40 -5.64
N LYS A 148 -55.66 21.35 -6.73
CA LYS A 148 -55.20 20.92 -8.06
C LYS A 148 -54.18 21.90 -8.63
N SER A 149 -54.44 23.21 -8.54
CA SER A 149 -53.51 24.22 -9.02
C SER A 149 -52.19 24.20 -8.24
N LEU A 150 -52.22 24.01 -6.91
CA LEU A 150 -51.01 23.83 -6.11
C LEU A 150 -50.26 22.55 -6.50
N ALA A 151 -50.95 21.43 -6.69
CA ALA A 151 -50.32 20.17 -7.08
C ALA A 151 -49.63 20.28 -8.45
N TRP A 152 -50.28 20.86 -9.45
CA TRP A 152 -49.69 21.10 -10.76
C TRP A 152 -48.55 22.10 -10.69
N ALA A 153 -48.70 23.19 -9.93
CA ALA A 153 -47.65 24.18 -9.78
C ALA A 153 -46.40 23.61 -9.11
N ARG A 154 -46.53 22.73 -8.10
CA ARG A 154 -45.39 22.06 -7.46
C ARG A 154 -44.59 21.24 -8.46
N TRP A 155 -45.26 20.37 -9.23
CA TRP A 155 -44.58 19.51 -10.21
C TRP A 155 -43.95 20.30 -11.35
N VAL A 156 -44.70 21.24 -11.95
CA VAL A 156 -44.19 22.02 -13.09
C VAL A 156 -43.05 22.93 -12.66
N THR A 157 -43.14 23.56 -11.49
CA THR A 157 -42.03 24.38 -10.97
C THR A 157 -40.81 23.53 -10.64
N ALA A 158 -40.99 22.38 -9.98
CA ALA A 158 -39.89 21.49 -9.64
C ALA A 158 -39.16 20.97 -10.90
N LEU A 159 -39.91 20.54 -11.92
CA LEU A 159 -39.34 20.10 -13.20
C LEU A 159 -38.62 21.25 -13.92
N ALA A 160 -39.25 22.42 -14.04
CA ALA A 160 -38.67 23.55 -14.75
C ALA A 160 -37.39 24.06 -14.06
N ILE A 161 -37.40 24.18 -12.73
CA ILE A 161 -36.24 24.63 -11.97
C ILE A 161 -35.14 23.55 -11.93
N ALA A 162 -35.49 22.26 -11.89
CA ALA A 162 -34.49 21.19 -11.98
C ALA A 162 -33.79 21.16 -13.35
N VAL A 163 -34.53 21.33 -14.45
CA VAL A 163 -33.94 21.51 -15.79
C VAL A 163 -33.03 22.73 -15.78
N PHE A 164 -33.50 23.87 -15.28
CA PHE A 164 -32.69 25.08 -15.20
C PHE A 164 -31.41 24.87 -14.38
N PHE A 165 -31.51 24.18 -13.24
CA PHE A 165 -30.39 23.87 -12.36
C PHE A 165 -29.32 23.01 -13.04
N VAL A 166 -29.71 21.98 -13.80
CA VAL A 166 -28.77 21.10 -14.50
C VAL A 166 -28.06 21.82 -15.66
N PHE A 167 -28.76 22.68 -16.41
CA PHE A 167 -28.23 23.30 -17.62
C PHE A 167 -27.57 24.68 -17.43
N PHE A 168 -28.01 25.47 -16.46
CA PHE A 168 -27.65 26.90 -16.35
C PHE A 168 -26.92 27.27 -15.07
N THR A 169 -26.84 26.38 -14.10
CA THR A 169 -25.85 26.54 -13.04
C THR A 169 -24.50 26.24 -13.71
N ASP A 170 -23.88 27.27 -14.29
CA ASP A 170 -22.48 27.22 -14.71
C ASP A 170 -21.70 26.96 -13.44
N HIS A 171 -21.37 25.70 -13.19
CA HIS A 171 -20.70 25.28 -11.96
C HIS A 171 -19.32 25.94 -11.99
N ALA A 172 -19.23 27.18 -11.49
CA ALA A 172 -18.16 28.15 -11.71
C ALA A 172 -16.78 27.70 -11.15
N GLY A 173 -16.68 26.44 -10.73
CA GLY A 173 -15.46 25.66 -10.59
C GLY A 173 -15.03 24.92 -11.86
N THR A 174 -15.51 25.28 -13.06
CA THR A 174 -14.94 24.82 -14.36
C THR A 174 -13.45 25.14 -14.54
N SER A 175 -12.82 25.82 -13.57
CA SER A 175 -11.36 25.98 -13.46
C SER A 175 -10.66 24.93 -12.59
N ARG A 176 -11.38 24.08 -11.85
CA ARG A 176 -10.84 22.92 -11.13
C ARG A 176 -11.49 21.65 -11.65
N GLN A 177 -10.96 21.15 -12.78
CA GLN A 177 -11.05 19.73 -13.04
C GLN A 177 -10.31 19.02 -11.89
N TYR A 178 -11.07 18.38 -11.02
CA TYR A 178 -10.49 17.49 -10.02
C TYR A 178 -9.88 16.31 -10.76
N ALA A 179 -8.64 15.97 -10.44
CA ALA A 179 -7.94 14.87 -11.11
C ALA A 179 -8.58 13.51 -10.76
N SER A 180 -9.31 13.43 -9.64
CA SER A 180 -10.03 12.23 -9.21
C SER A 180 -11.30 12.56 -8.42
N LEU A 181 -12.23 11.60 -8.35
CA LEU A 181 -13.41 11.71 -7.49
C LEU A 181 -13.01 11.83 -6.01
N THR A 182 -11.96 11.14 -5.59
CA THR A 182 -11.46 11.20 -4.21
C THR A 182 -10.96 12.60 -3.85
N GLU A 183 -10.29 13.29 -4.77
CA GLU A 183 -9.90 14.69 -4.61
C GLU A 183 -11.12 15.61 -4.51
N ALA A 184 -12.12 15.43 -5.39
CA ALA A 184 -13.35 16.23 -5.35
C ALA A 184 -14.12 16.02 -4.04
N VAL A 185 -14.26 14.76 -3.62
CA VAL A 185 -14.93 14.38 -2.38
C VAL A 185 -14.17 14.87 -1.15
N ALA A 186 -12.84 14.78 -1.14
CA ALA A 186 -12.02 15.29 -0.03
C ALA A 186 -12.13 16.81 0.07
N ALA A 187 -12.02 17.52 -1.06
CA ALA A 187 -12.13 18.98 -1.10
C ALA A 187 -13.51 19.48 -0.66
N GLU A 188 -14.59 18.81 -1.07
CA GLU A 188 -15.94 19.18 -0.65
C GLU A 188 -16.26 18.73 0.79
N SER A 189 -15.78 17.57 1.22
CA SER A 189 -15.97 17.11 2.60
C SER A 189 -15.24 18.02 3.60
N GLN A 190 -14.05 18.52 3.25
CA GLN A 190 -13.27 19.43 4.10
C GLN A 190 -13.98 20.78 4.30
N LYS A 191 -14.69 21.29 3.29
CA LYS A 191 -15.49 22.52 3.41
C LYS A 191 -16.64 22.42 4.40
N LEU A 192 -17.10 21.19 4.66
CA LEU A 192 -18.28 20.88 5.47
C LEU A 192 -17.91 20.34 6.86
N GLU A 193 -16.63 20.33 7.22
CA GLU A 193 -16.20 20.02 8.56
C GLU A 193 -16.68 21.11 9.54
N GLY A 194 -17.38 20.68 10.58
CA GLY A 194 -17.93 21.55 11.61
C GLY A 194 -17.39 21.20 12.99
N THR A 195 -17.58 22.11 13.94
CA THR A 195 -17.07 21.97 15.32
C THR A 195 -18.03 21.21 16.27
N THR A 196 -19.12 20.64 15.75
CA THR A 196 -20.12 19.94 16.56
C THR A 196 -19.61 18.62 17.18
N ASN A 197 -20.17 18.26 18.34
CA ASN A 197 -19.91 17.00 19.02
C ASN A 197 -20.90 15.87 18.64
N SER A 198 -21.91 16.17 17.81
CA SER A 198 -22.92 15.22 17.36
C SER A 198 -22.40 14.43 16.16
N ILE A 199 -22.37 13.10 16.30
CA ILE A 199 -21.93 12.20 15.23
C ILE A 199 -22.95 12.18 14.09
N LEU A 200 -24.24 12.32 14.41
CA LEU A 200 -25.28 12.42 13.39
C LEU A 200 -25.05 13.61 12.45
N ILE A 201 -24.73 14.79 13.01
CA ILE A 201 -24.43 16.00 12.21
C ILE A 201 -23.16 15.79 11.39
N LEU A 202 -22.09 15.26 12.00
CA LEU A 202 -20.80 15.00 11.34
C LEU A 202 -20.93 14.04 10.16
N GLU A 203 -21.60 12.90 10.35
CA GLU A 203 -21.78 11.91 9.29
C GLU A 203 -22.76 12.40 8.21
N THR A 204 -23.74 13.24 8.55
CA THR A 204 -24.60 13.91 7.56
C THR A 204 -23.80 14.90 6.71
N ASN A 205 -22.94 15.73 7.30
CA ASN A 205 -22.06 16.64 6.57
C ASN A 205 -21.09 15.90 5.65
N ARG A 206 -20.54 14.77 6.13
CA ARG A 206 -19.67 13.91 5.32
C ARG A 206 -20.42 13.31 4.14
N LEU A 207 -21.63 12.78 4.36
CA LEU A 207 -22.47 12.27 3.28
C LEU A 207 -22.79 13.36 2.26
N LEU A 208 -23.07 14.58 2.73
CA LEU A 208 -23.32 15.72 1.86
C LEU A 208 -22.07 16.09 1.04
N GLY A 209 -20.89 16.12 1.66
CA GLY A 209 -19.61 16.34 0.97
C GLY A 209 -19.30 15.25 -0.06
N PHE A 210 -19.76 14.01 0.17
CA PHE A 210 -19.70 12.95 -0.84
C PHE A 210 -20.52 13.29 -2.07
N ILE A 211 -21.79 13.60 -1.84
CA ILE A 211 -22.76 13.87 -2.90
C ILE A 211 -22.33 15.09 -3.69
N GLU A 212 -21.84 16.13 -3.00
CA GLU A 212 -21.33 17.35 -3.61
C GLU A 212 -20.05 17.11 -4.40
N GLY A 213 -19.10 16.33 -3.85
CA GLY A 213 -17.87 15.94 -4.54
C GLY A 213 -18.15 15.12 -5.80
N MET A 214 -19.06 14.14 -5.72
CA MET A 214 -19.54 13.40 -6.90
C MET A 214 -20.14 14.35 -7.93
N LYS A 215 -21.08 15.21 -7.51
CA LYS A 215 -21.77 16.18 -8.38
C LYS A 215 -20.77 17.03 -9.16
N ARG A 216 -19.78 17.61 -8.47
CA ARG A 216 -18.75 18.48 -9.07
C ARG A 216 -17.78 17.73 -9.96
N TYR A 217 -17.32 16.54 -9.54
CA TYR A 217 -16.42 15.72 -10.35
C TYR A 217 -17.05 15.39 -11.70
N ALA A 218 -18.27 14.85 -11.68
CA ALA A 218 -18.91 14.36 -12.89
C ALA A 218 -19.41 15.48 -13.81
N LEU A 219 -19.80 16.65 -13.29
CA LEU A 219 -20.10 17.82 -14.12
C LEU A 219 -18.84 18.44 -14.76
N GLY A 220 -17.65 18.20 -14.20
CA GLY A 220 -16.37 18.66 -14.76
C GLY A 220 -15.78 17.77 -15.85
N GLY A 221 -16.32 16.56 -16.05
CA GLY A 221 -15.80 15.53 -16.96
C GLY A 221 -16.70 15.14 -18.13
N LEU A 222 -17.77 15.91 -18.42
CA LEU A 222 -18.80 15.59 -19.42
C LEU A 222 -18.25 15.45 -20.85
N HIS A 223 -17.76 14.25 -21.22
CA HIS A 223 -17.28 13.91 -22.56
C HIS A 223 -17.69 12.50 -23.07
N SER A 224 -18.49 11.68 -22.35
CA SER A 224 -18.80 10.28 -22.75
C SER A 224 -20.25 9.81 -22.50
N PHE A 225 -20.57 8.55 -22.85
CA PHE A 225 -21.94 7.99 -22.84
C PHE A 225 -22.53 7.79 -21.42
N ASP A 226 -21.70 7.69 -20.37
CA ASP A 226 -22.13 7.61 -18.97
C ASP A 226 -22.65 8.97 -18.43
N ASP A 227 -22.39 10.06 -19.17
CA ASP A 227 -22.88 11.40 -18.87
C ASP A 227 -24.41 11.47 -18.78
N VAL A 228 -25.12 10.68 -19.59
CA VAL A 228 -26.59 10.72 -19.65
C VAL A 228 -27.21 10.11 -18.39
N LEU A 229 -26.67 9.00 -17.89
CA LEU A 229 -27.15 8.37 -16.66
C LEU A 229 -26.84 9.26 -15.45
N TYR A 230 -25.66 9.87 -15.44
CA TYR A 230 -25.26 10.76 -14.36
C TYR A 230 -26.10 12.04 -14.31
N LEU A 231 -26.29 12.70 -15.46
CA LEU A 231 -27.19 13.84 -15.59
C LEU A 231 -28.63 13.47 -15.22
N ALA A 232 -29.08 12.25 -15.54
CA ALA A 232 -30.40 11.77 -15.13
C ALA A 232 -30.51 11.61 -13.60
N VAL A 233 -29.46 11.13 -12.92
CA VAL A 233 -29.42 11.02 -11.46
C VAL A 233 -29.42 12.40 -10.80
N ILE A 234 -28.57 13.34 -11.26
CA ILE A 234 -28.61 14.72 -10.77
C ILE A 234 -29.99 15.31 -10.99
N PHE A 235 -30.53 15.20 -12.21
CA PHE A 235 -31.83 15.74 -12.55
C PHE A 235 -32.92 15.18 -11.63
N LEU A 236 -32.96 13.86 -11.41
CA LEU A 236 -33.95 13.23 -10.53
C LEU A 236 -33.80 13.70 -9.07
N GLY A 237 -32.56 13.84 -8.59
CA GLY A 237 -32.24 14.41 -7.29
C GLY A 237 -32.71 15.86 -7.16
N SER A 238 -32.44 16.69 -8.17
CA SER A 238 -32.88 18.09 -8.25
C SER A 238 -34.40 18.20 -8.30
N VAL A 239 -35.10 17.32 -9.03
CA VAL A 239 -36.57 17.29 -9.05
C VAL A 239 -37.11 17.01 -7.65
N LEU A 240 -36.56 16.02 -6.93
CA LEU A 240 -36.96 15.71 -5.56
C LEU A 240 -36.67 16.89 -4.62
N PHE A 241 -35.51 17.53 -4.75
CA PHE A 241 -35.12 18.71 -3.97
C PHE A 241 -36.10 19.88 -4.20
N PHE A 242 -36.26 20.31 -5.46
CA PHE A 242 -37.11 21.45 -5.80
C PHE A 242 -38.60 21.15 -5.61
N TYR A 243 -39.02 19.89 -5.66
CA TYR A 243 -40.39 19.52 -5.27
C TYR A 243 -40.65 19.79 -3.79
N ASN A 244 -39.70 19.48 -2.89
CA ASN A 244 -39.85 19.77 -1.47
C ASN A 244 -39.76 21.28 -1.17
N VAL A 245 -38.91 22.02 -1.88
CA VAL A 245 -38.90 23.50 -1.83
C VAL A 245 -40.26 24.06 -2.28
N ALA A 246 -40.76 23.61 -3.43
CA ALA A 246 -42.06 24.01 -3.97
C ALA A 246 -43.21 23.63 -3.02
N LEU A 247 -43.13 22.47 -2.36
CA LEU A 247 -44.08 22.02 -1.37
C LEU A 247 -44.09 22.96 -0.16
N GLY A 248 -42.93 23.33 0.37
CA GLY A 248 -42.79 24.29 1.48
C GLY A 248 -43.37 25.66 1.15
N ILE A 249 -42.93 26.29 0.05
CA ILE A 249 -43.44 27.62 -0.34
C ILE A 249 -44.94 27.60 -0.64
N SER A 250 -45.46 26.49 -1.19
CA SER A 250 -46.89 26.38 -1.52
C SER A 250 -47.80 26.51 -0.30
N SER A 251 -47.30 26.25 0.91
CA SER A 251 -48.04 26.42 2.17
C SER A 251 -48.49 27.87 2.39
N PHE A 252 -47.69 28.84 1.93
CA PHE A 252 -47.96 30.27 2.05
C PHE A 252 -48.94 30.78 0.98
N MET A 253 -49.20 29.96 -0.05
CA MET A 253 -50.23 30.25 -1.07
C MET A 253 -51.61 29.75 -0.62
N VAL A 254 -51.68 28.80 0.32
CA VAL A 254 -52.95 28.30 0.88
C VAL A 254 -53.59 29.37 1.76
N PRO A 255 -54.86 29.74 1.55
CA PRO A 255 -55.55 30.66 2.44
C PRO A 255 -55.61 30.13 3.88
N LEU A 256 -55.35 30.98 4.88
CA LEU A 256 -55.35 30.57 6.30
C LEU A 256 -56.67 29.91 6.75
N ALA A 257 -57.80 30.33 6.18
CA ALA A 257 -59.11 29.71 6.47
C ALA A 257 -59.18 28.24 6.04
N GLU A 258 -58.49 27.85 4.96
CA GLU A 258 -58.53 26.48 4.43
C GLU A 258 -57.82 25.48 5.36
N TYR A 259 -56.86 25.92 6.17
CA TYR A 259 -56.24 25.06 7.19
C TYR A 259 -57.23 24.59 8.26
N ARG A 260 -58.37 25.27 8.44
CA ARG A 260 -59.43 24.78 9.35
C ARG A 260 -59.96 23.41 8.91
N ARG A 261 -59.95 23.07 7.61
CA ARG A 261 -60.38 21.75 7.10
C ARG A 261 -59.49 20.61 7.59
N VAL A 262 -58.20 20.90 7.80
CA VAL A 262 -57.20 19.92 8.25
C VAL A 262 -57.51 19.42 9.65
N PHE A 263 -57.98 20.33 10.52
CA PHE A 263 -58.28 20.06 11.92
C PHE A 263 -59.78 19.78 12.18
N ALA A 264 -60.66 20.21 11.27
CA ALA A 264 -62.09 19.91 11.33
C ALA A 264 -62.42 18.52 10.74
N PRO A 265 -63.58 17.93 11.10
CA PRO A 265 -64.09 16.70 10.50
C PRO A 265 -64.16 16.74 8.96
N ILE A 266 -64.07 15.59 8.29
CA ILE A 266 -64.17 15.49 6.82
C ILE A 266 -65.57 15.90 6.39
N GLN A 267 -65.67 17.02 5.67
CA GLN A 267 -66.92 17.55 5.12
C GLN A 267 -66.67 18.14 3.73
N ASP A 268 -67.62 17.91 2.82
CA ASP A 268 -67.64 18.48 1.47
C ASP A 268 -68.48 19.77 1.46
N SER A 269 -67.96 20.79 2.12
CA SER A 269 -68.54 22.14 2.18
C SER A 269 -67.65 23.14 1.43
N ASP A 270 -68.24 24.12 0.74
CA ASP A 270 -67.46 25.13 0.00
C ASP A 270 -66.68 26.06 0.94
N GLU A 271 -67.19 26.29 2.15
CA GLU A 271 -66.50 27.01 3.21
C GLU A 271 -66.01 26.08 4.33
N PRO A 272 -64.83 26.33 4.89
CA PRO A 272 -64.27 25.49 5.93
C PRO A 272 -64.97 25.74 7.28
N PRO A 273 -65.48 24.70 7.98
CA PRO A 273 -66.16 24.88 9.25
C PRO A 273 -65.21 25.37 10.36
N ALA A 274 -65.78 25.97 11.40
CA ALA A 274 -65.02 26.33 12.60
C ALA A 274 -64.44 25.08 13.28
N VAL A 275 -63.19 25.17 13.73
CA VAL A 275 -62.51 24.08 14.45
C VAL A 275 -62.94 24.12 15.91
N SER A 276 -63.38 22.98 16.47
CA SER A 276 -63.78 22.93 17.88
C SER A 276 -62.56 23.13 18.81
N PRO A 277 -62.73 23.73 20.00
CA PRO A 277 -61.65 23.87 20.98
C PRO A 277 -61.00 22.52 21.35
N TRP A 278 -61.81 21.46 21.37
CA TRP A 278 -61.36 20.09 21.62
C TRP A 278 -60.41 19.58 20.54
N ALA A 279 -60.66 19.86 19.26
CA ALA A 279 -59.77 19.47 18.17
C ALA A 279 -58.41 20.17 18.25
N TRP A 280 -58.39 21.44 18.67
CA TRP A 280 -57.14 22.17 18.97
C TRP A 280 -56.38 21.54 20.14
N ALA A 281 -57.08 21.22 21.24
CA ALA A 281 -56.47 20.57 22.41
C ALA A 281 -55.85 19.21 22.05
N ILE A 282 -56.57 18.36 21.31
CA ILE A 282 -56.07 17.07 20.84
C ILE A 282 -54.85 17.24 19.93
N THR A 283 -54.92 18.15 18.95
CA THR A 283 -53.81 18.38 18.02
C THR A 283 -52.57 18.86 18.75
N SER A 284 -52.73 19.79 19.69
CA SER A 284 -51.65 20.29 20.55
C SER A 284 -51.06 19.18 21.43
N ALA A 285 -51.91 18.33 22.02
CA ALA A 285 -51.46 17.20 22.83
C ALA A 285 -50.65 16.18 22.00
N PHE A 286 -51.10 15.82 20.80
CA PHE A 286 -50.37 14.93 19.91
C PHE A 286 -49.06 15.56 19.39
N ALA A 287 -49.07 16.85 19.04
CA ALA A 287 -47.86 17.55 18.63
C ALA A 287 -46.82 17.59 19.76
N THR A 288 -47.26 17.94 20.98
CA THR A 288 -46.41 17.94 22.17
C THR A 288 -45.88 16.54 22.46
N PHE A 289 -46.74 15.51 22.42
CA PHE A 289 -46.32 14.13 22.62
C PHE A 289 -45.28 13.70 21.59
N PHE A 290 -45.52 13.99 20.29
CA PHE A 290 -44.57 13.69 19.24
C PHE A 290 -43.22 14.38 19.47
N ILE A 291 -43.20 15.68 19.78
CA ILE A 291 -41.95 16.44 19.96
C ILE A 291 -41.14 15.87 21.14
N PHE A 292 -41.76 15.73 22.31
CA PHE A 292 -41.03 15.40 23.54
C PHE A 292 -40.79 13.91 23.77
N PHE A 293 -41.66 13.03 23.26
CA PHE A 293 -41.57 11.59 23.52
C PHE A 293 -41.14 10.78 22.30
N ILE A 294 -41.19 11.35 21.09
CA ILE A 294 -40.79 10.65 19.86
C ILE A 294 -39.60 11.37 19.22
N TYR A 295 -39.77 12.59 18.73
CA TYR A 295 -38.79 13.28 17.89
C TYR A 295 -37.46 13.55 18.62
N VAL A 296 -37.49 14.21 19.77
CA VAL A 296 -36.27 14.52 20.52
C VAL A 296 -35.60 13.24 21.04
N PRO A 297 -36.30 12.32 21.74
CA PRO A 297 -35.66 11.10 22.24
C PRO A 297 -35.13 10.19 21.14
N SER A 298 -35.86 10.02 20.03
CA SER A 298 -35.39 9.16 18.92
C SER A 298 -34.13 9.72 18.26
N THR A 299 -34.05 11.03 18.06
CA THR A 299 -32.86 11.61 17.42
C THR A 299 -31.65 11.59 18.34
N VAL A 300 -31.83 11.85 19.64
CA VAL A 300 -30.77 11.69 20.65
C VAL A 300 -30.33 10.23 20.75
N TYR A 301 -31.27 9.28 20.70
CA TYR A 301 -30.96 7.86 20.69
C TYR A 301 -30.15 7.46 19.45
N VAL A 302 -30.51 7.92 18.25
CA VAL A 302 -29.75 7.65 17.03
C VAL A 302 -28.35 8.23 17.10
N ASP A 303 -28.18 9.47 17.56
CA ASP A 303 -26.85 10.08 17.75
C ASP A 303 -26.00 9.30 18.75
N ALA A 304 -26.58 8.88 19.87
CA ALA A 304 -25.90 8.06 20.89
C ALA A 304 -25.58 6.65 20.38
N TRP A 305 -26.47 6.04 19.61
CA TRP A 305 -26.28 4.71 19.02
C TRP A 305 -25.16 4.73 17.98
N LEU A 306 -25.09 5.76 17.12
CA LEU A 306 -23.97 5.96 16.20
C LEU A 306 -22.65 6.15 16.96
N ARG A 307 -22.68 6.81 18.12
CA ARG A 307 -21.50 6.95 18.99
C ARG A 307 -21.02 5.63 19.57
N SER A 308 -21.93 4.73 19.93
CA SER A 308 -21.56 3.45 20.57
C SER A 308 -21.25 2.32 19.57
N ASN A 309 -21.47 2.52 18.27
CA ASN A 309 -21.25 1.50 17.24
C ASN A 309 -20.31 2.02 16.13
N PRO A 310 -19.00 2.20 16.41
CA PRO A 310 -18.04 2.71 15.44
C PRO A 310 -17.84 1.78 14.23
N GLU A 311 -18.01 0.47 14.41
CA GLU A 311 -17.90 -0.53 13.32
C GLU A 311 -18.92 -0.27 12.21
N THR A 312 -20.19 0.01 12.54
CA THR A 312 -21.22 0.36 11.56
C THR A 312 -20.88 1.65 10.81
N VAL A 313 -20.27 2.61 11.50
CA VAL A 313 -19.82 3.86 10.88
C VAL A 313 -18.66 3.58 9.92
N GLU A 314 -17.75 2.68 10.26
CA GLU A 314 -16.69 2.23 9.36
C GLU A 314 -17.23 1.44 8.17
N GLU A 315 -18.25 0.58 8.33
CA GLU A 315 -18.92 -0.09 7.21
C GLU A 315 -19.58 0.91 6.26
N ILE A 316 -20.25 1.94 6.79
CA ILE A 316 -20.84 3.02 5.97
C ILE A 316 -19.73 3.78 5.21
N ARG A 317 -18.56 4.00 5.83
CA ARG A 317 -17.40 4.61 5.18
C ARG A 317 -16.79 3.70 4.11
N ALA A 318 -16.67 2.41 4.38
CA ALA A 318 -16.14 1.42 3.45
C ALA A 318 -17.05 1.28 2.23
N ALA A 319 -18.38 1.18 2.43
CA ALA A 319 -19.36 1.12 1.35
C ALA A 319 -19.33 2.37 0.44
N ARG A 320 -18.98 3.53 1.00
CA ARG A 320 -18.77 4.78 0.23
C ARG A 320 -17.47 4.74 -0.58
N GLN A 321 -16.41 4.13 -0.07
CA GLN A 321 -15.12 3.98 -0.77
C GLN A 321 -15.16 2.93 -1.88
N THR A 322 -16.03 1.92 -1.80
CA THR A 322 -16.24 0.91 -2.86
C THR A 322 -16.72 1.51 -4.20
N ALA A 323 -17.25 2.74 -4.19
CA ALA A 323 -17.60 3.47 -5.41
C ALA A 323 -16.39 4.02 -6.17
N VAL A 324 -15.19 4.00 -5.59
CA VAL A 324 -13.93 4.41 -6.24
C VAL A 324 -13.07 3.17 -6.46
N GLN A 325 -12.77 2.83 -7.71
CA GLN A 325 -11.92 1.69 -8.01
C GLN A 325 -10.47 2.05 -7.69
N THR A 326 -9.94 1.51 -6.60
CA THR A 326 -8.54 1.71 -6.23
C THR A 326 -7.62 0.89 -7.14
N VAL A 327 -6.52 1.48 -7.56
CA VAL A 327 -5.45 0.89 -8.39
C VAL A 327 -4.08 1.25 -7.86
N GLU A 328 -3.06 0.49 -8.27
CA GLU A 328 -1.66 0.86 -8.11
C GLU A 328 -1.09 1.27 -9.48
N MET A 329 -0.24 2.30 -9.50
CA MET A 329 0.47 2.72 -10.71
C MET A 329 1.89 2.17 -10.67
N ILE A 330 2.22 1.32 -11.64
CA ILE A 330 3.55 0.73 -11.80
C ILE A 330 4.12 1.16 -13.15
N GLY A 331 5.11 2.05 -13.13
CA GLY A 331 5.52 2.78 -14.34
C GLY A 331 4.41 3.72 -14.80
N ASP A 332 3.96 3.57 -16.05
CA ASP A 332 2.90 4.38 -16.66
C ASP A 332 1.55 3.62 -16.79
N GLU A 333 1.46 2.41 -16.21
CA GLU A 333 0.29 1.54 -16.32
C GLU A 333 -0.39 1.27 -14.97
N TYR A 334 -1.68 0.92 -15.01
CA TYR A 334 -2.53 0.70 -13.83
C TYR A 334 -2.77 -0.78 -13.55
N TYR A 335 -2.70 -1.14 -12.27
CA TYR A 335 -2.82 -2.51 -11.79
C TYR A 335 -3.74 -2.60 -10.58
N LYS A 336 -4.26 -3.80 -10.30
CA LYS A 336 -5.08 -4.06 -9.11
C LYS A 336 -4.30 -3.77 -7.81
N PRO A 337 -4.94 -3.34 -6.72
CA PRO A 337 -4.30 -3.18 -5.41
C PRO A 337 -3.60 -4.46 -4.95
N GLY A 338 -2.40 -4.32 -4.38
CA GLY A 338 -1.56 -5.44 -3.92
C GLY A 338 -0.62 -6.02 -4.98
N THR A 339 -0.59 -5.47 -6.20
CA THR A 339 0.32 -5.94 -7.26
C THR A 339 1.78 -5.70 -6.90
N ALA A 340 2.12 -4.52 -6.37
CA ALA A 340 3.48 -4.21 -5.92
C ALA A 340 3.94 -5.13 -4.78
N ALA A 341 3.03 -5.50 -3.86
CA ALA A 341 3.34 -6.44 -2.77
C ALA A 341 3.58 -7.87 -3.28
N GLN A 342 2.84 -8.31 -4.32
CA GLN A 342 3.09 -9.60 -4.96
C GLN A 342 4.45 -9.65 -5.66
N ILE A 343 4.87 -8.56 -6.30
CA ILE A 343 6.20 -8.45 -6.91
C ILE A 343 7.31 -8.49 -5.85
N GLU A 344 7.13 -7.77 -4.75
CA GLU A 344 8.06 -7.79 -3.61
C GLU A 344 8.18 -9.19 -2.99
N GLN A 345 7.06 -9.92 -2.86
CA GLN A 345 7.07 -11.30 -2.40
C GLN A 345 7.79 -12.24 -3.40
N ALA A 346 7.63 -12.02 -4.70
CA ALA A 346 8.36 -12.77 -5.73
C ALA A 346 9.88 -12.48 -5.70
N TYR A 347 10.27 -11.26 -5.33
CA TYR A 347 11.66 -10.88 -5.10
C TYR A 347 12.25 -11.63 -3.89
N LEU A 348 11.54 -11.63 -2.76
CA LEU A 348 11.96 -12.35 -1.54
C LEU A 348 12.06 -13.87 -1.77
N ASP A 349 11.13 -14.47 -2.51
CA ASP A 349 11.16 -15.88 -2.91
C ASP A 349 12.43 -16.20 -3.73
N SER A 350 12.75 -15.37 -4.73
CA SER A 350 13.97 -15.54 -5.53
C SER A 350 15.24 -15.35 -4.71
N LEU A 351 15.27 -14.41 -3.76
CA LEU A 351 16.41 -14.19 -2.87
C LEU A 351 16.64 -15.40 -1.95
N SER A 352 15.56 -15.99 -1.42
CA SER A 352 15.65 -17.16 -0.55
C SER A 352 16.24 -18.39 -1.25
N LYS A 353 15.83 -18.64 -2.51
CA LYS A 353 16.38 -19.72 -3.35
C LYS A 353 17.85 -19.49 -3.69
N MET A 354 18.22 -18.23 -3.92
CA MET A 354 19.60 -17.84 -4.17
C MET A 354 20.48 -18.08 -2.94
N GLU A 355 20.04 -17.68 -1.76
CA GLU A 355 20.76 -17.91 -0.50
C GLU A 355 20.95 -19.41 -0.24
N ALA A 356 19.94 -20.24 -0.54
CA ALA A 356 20.06 -21.69 -0.44
C ALA A 356 21.17 -22.25 -1.36
N SER A 357 21.30 -21.73 -2.59
CA SER A 357 22.37 -22.12 -3.51
C SER A 357 23.77 -21.70 -3.03
N LEU A 358 23.89 -20.51 -2.44
CA LEU A 358 25.14 -20.04 -1.83
C LEU A 358 25.48 -20.84 -0.56
N GLY A 359 24.49 -21.25 0.22
CA GLY A 359 24.66 -22.15 1.35
C GLY A 359 25.34 -23.46 0.95
N LYS A 360 24.89 -24.09 -0.15
CA LYS A 360 25.49 -25.31 -0.71
C LYS A 360 26.94 -25.09 -1.17
N LEU A 361 27.25 -23.94 -1.77
CA LEU A 361 28.61 -23.58 -2.16
C LEU A 361 29.54 -23.42 -0.95
N ARG A 362 29.06 -22.77 0.11
CA ARG A 362 29.83 -22.62 1.36
C ARG A 362 30.11 -23.97 2.01
N GLU A 363 29.11 -24.84 2.07
CA GLU A 363 29.26 -26.21 2.60
C GLU A 363 30.30 -27.01 1.80
N THR A 364 30.17 -27.03 0.47
CA THR A 364 31.09 -27.76 -0.41
C THR A 364 32.52 -27.21 -0.32
N THR A 365 32.66 -25.90 -0.18
CA THR A 365 33.94 -25.23 0.06
C THR A 365 34.58 -25.66 1.37
N GLY A 366 33.80 -25.71 2.46
CA GLY A 366 34.26 -26.18 3.76
C GLY A 366 34.79 -27.61 3.70
N ILE A 367 34.07 -28.50 3.00
CA ILE A 367 34.49 -29.89 2.78
C ILE A 367 35.82 -29.95 1.99
N GLY A 368 35.97 -29.13 0.95
CA GLY A 368 37.22 -29.05 0.18
C GLY A 368 38.42 -28.68 1.05
N PHE A 369 38.32 -27.61 1.86
CA PHE A 369 39.42 -27.24 2.75
C PHE A 369 39.72 -28.30 3.83
N GLN A 370 38.71 -29.02 4.32
CA GLN A 370 38.91 -30.15 5.25
C GLN A 370 39.65 -31.32 4.60
N GLN A 371 39.32 -31.66 3.36
CA GLN A 371 40.01 -32.71 2.61
C GLN A 371 41.47 -32.30 2.29
N MET A 372 41.70 -31.03 1.92
CA MET A 372 43.06 -30.51 1.71
C MET A 372 43.90 -30.59 2.98
N THR A 373 43.30 -30.26 4.12
CA THR A 373 43.92 -30.41 5.45
C THR A 373 44.30 -31.87 5.72
N GLY A 374 43.44 -32.83 5.35
CA GLY A 374 43.71 -34.26 5.47
C GLY A 374 44.89 -34.75 4.61
N ASN A 375 45.20 -34.06 3.51
CA ASN A 375 46.32 -34.42 2.62
C ASN A 375 47.69 -33.93 3.10
N VAL A 376 47.74 -33.06 4.13
CA VAL A 376 49.01 -32.50 4.63
C VAL A 376 49.94 -33.58 5.16
N ASP A 377 49.40 -34.57 5.88
CA ASP A 377 50.22 -35.65 6.43
C ASP A 377 50.86 -36.52 5.33
N ALA A 378 50.16 -36.78 4.23
CA ALA A 378 50.70 -37.52 3.10
C ALA A 378 51.87 -36.78 2.40
N TYR A 379 51.79 -35.44 2.33
CA TYR A 379 52.91 -34.62 1.86
C TYR A 379 54.11 -34.72 2.80
N LEU A 380 53.89 -34.62 4.11
CA LEU A 380 54.96 -34.70 5.10
C LEU A 380 55.62 -36.08 5.13
N ASP A 381 54.83 -37.15 4.98
CA ASP A 381 55.35 -38.52 4.88
C ASP A 381 56.28 -38.68 3.66
N TRP A 382 55.96 -38.04 2.53
CA TRP A 382 56.88 -37.98 1.37
C TRP A 382 58.10 -37.09 1.66
N TYR A 383 57.90 -35.90 2.23
CA TYR A 383 58.95 -34.92 2.53
C TYR A 383 60.06 -35.52 3.42
N TYR A 384 59.65 -36.27 4.45
CA TYR A 384 60.52 -36.99 5.37
C TYR A 384 60.77 -38.45 4.94
N SER A 385 60.61 -38.80 3.66
CA SER A 385 60.99 -40.11 3.15
C SER A 385 62.37 -40.08 2.46
N LEU A 386 63.04 -41.23 2.42
CA LEU A 386 64.31 -41.37 1.69
C LEU A 386 64.18 -40.99 0.19
N PRO A 387 63.16 -41.44 -0.56
CA PRO A 387 62.95 -40.97 -1.93
C PRO A 387 62.76 -39.44 -2.04
N GLY A 388 62.03 -38.84 -1.10
CA GLY A 388 61.82 -37.39 -1.05
C GLY A 388 63.12 -36.61 -0.80
N GLU A 389 64.01 -37.12 0.04
CA GLU A 389 65.34 -36.54 0.28
C GLU A 389 66.19 -36.53 -1.00
N TYR A 390 66.24 -37.65 -1.75
CA TYR A 390 66.96 -37.71 -3.03
C TYR A 390 66.37 -36.75 -4.07
N GLU A 391 65.04 -36.64 -4.17
CA GLU A 391 64.39 -35.68 -5.07
C GLU A 391 64.77 -34.24 -4.73
N ARG A 392 64.81 -33.88 -3.44
CA ARG A 392 65.23 -32.54 -2.98
C ARG A 392 66.69 -32.25 -3.32
N ILE A 393 67.59 -33.22 -3.20
CA ILE A 393 69.01 -33.05 -3.56
C ILE A 393 69.15 -32.73 -5.06
N VAL A 394 68.44 -33.46 -5.93
CA VAL A 394 68.47 -33.24 -7.38
C VAL A 394 67.89 -31.88 -7.74
N ALA A 395 66.76 -31.50 -7.14
CA ALA A 395 66.14 -30.19 -7.35
C ALA A 395 67.04 -29.03 -6.86
N LEU A 396 67.80 -29.24 -5.78
CA LEU A 396 68.79 -28.28 -5.29
C LEU A 396 69.97 -28.14 -6.27
N ALA A 397 70.51 -29.26 -6.76
CA ALA A 397 71.64 -29.26 -7.70
C ALA A 397 71.32 -28.57 -9.04
N THR A 398 70.05 -28.56 -9.41
CA THR A 398 69.54 -27.93 -10.65
C THR A 398 69.05 -26.49 -10.44
N GLY A 399 69.10 -25.98 -9.20
CA GLY A 399 68.63 -24.63 -8.85
C GLY A 399 67.11 -24.46 -8.85
N ALA A 400 66.34 -25.55 -8.97
CA ALA A 400 64.89 -25.55 -9.08
C ALA A 400 64.16 -25.95 -7.78
N LEU A 401 64.88 -26.08 -6.65
CA LEU A 401 64.33 -26.61 -5.40
C LEU A 401 63.04 -25.92 -4.96
N GLU A 402 63.02 -24.58 -4.94
CA GLU A 402 61.88 -23.83 -4.43
C GLU A 402 60.62 -24.08 -5.27
N THR A 403 60.74 -24.00 -6.61
CA THR A 403 59.66 -24.28 -7.55
C THR A 403 59.21 -25.74 -7.48
N TRP A 404 60.15 -26.68 -7.40
CA TRP A 404 59.84 -28.12 -7.31
C TRP A 404 59.09 -28.48 -6.03
N MET A 405 59.51 -27.91 -4.89
CA MET A 405 58.86 -28.13 -3.60
C MET A 405 57.46 -27.52 -3.56
N ALA A 406 57.29 -26.35 -4.17
CA ALA A 406 56.00 -25.72 -4.34
C ALA A 406 55.05 -26.60 -5.17
N GLU A 407 55.51 -27.13 -6.31
CA GLU A 407 54.74 -28.03 -7.16
C GLU A 407 54.36 -29.33 -6.44
N LYS A 408 55.29 -29.94 -5.70
CA LYS A 408 55.01 -31.16 -4.93
C LYS A 408 53.99 -30.89 -3.82
N LEU A 409 54.14 -29.82 -3.06
CA LEU A 409 53.18 -29.42 -2.04
C LEU A 409 51.78 -29.25 -2.66
N GLN A 410 51.68 -28.49 -3.75
CA GLN A 410 50.43 -28.30 -4.48
C GLN A 410 49.81 -29.63 -4.94
N ASN A 411 50.62 -30.54 -5.50
CA ASN A 411 50.14 -31.84 -5.99
C ASN A 411 49.58 -32.72 -4.88
N TYR A 412 50.24 -32.80 -3.72
CA TYR A 412 49.75 -33.55 -2.57
C TYR A 412 48.51 -32.90 -1.97
N LEU A 413 48.51 -31.58 -1.79
CA LEU A 413 47.33 -30.86 -1.25
C LEU A 413 46.09 -31.04 -2.12
N MET A 414 46.26 -31.15 -3.45
CA MET A 414 45.19 -31.34 -4.42
C MET A 414 44.86 -32.81 -4.72
N GLN A 415 45.52 -33.76 -4.05
CA GLN A 415 45.31 -35.18 -4.27
C GLN A 415 43.85 -35.58 -4.00
N GLY A 416 43.25 -36.35 -4.90
CA GLY A 416 41.85 -36.79 -4.78
C GLY A 416 40.81 -35.79 -5.30
N ASN A 417 41.22 -34.76 -6.05
CA ASN A 417 40.33 -33.75 -6.64
C ASN A 417 39.51 -32.98 -5.59
N VAL A 418 40.22 -32.50 -4.56
CA VAL A 418 39.67 -31.85 -3.37
C VAL A 418 38.67 -30.71 -3.65
N PHE A 419 38.92 -29.92 -4.70
CA PHE A 419 38.09 -28.79 -5.07
C PHE A 419 37.24 -29.02 -6.34
N GLY A 420 37.23 -30.23 -6.89
CA GLY A 420 36.33 -30.59 -8.00
C GLY A 420 34.85 -30.37 -7.68
N PRO A 421 34.35 -30.79 -6.50
CA PRO A 421 32.98 -30.50 -6.07
C PRO A 421 32.69 -29.00 -5.92
N VAL A 422 33.68 -28.21 -5.48
CA VAL A 422 33.54 -26.75 -5.35
C VAL A 422 33.38 -26.11 -6.72
N GLN A 423 34.16 -26.57 -7.71
CA GLN A 423 34.00 -26.14 -9.09
C GLN A 423 32.59 -26.42 -9.63
N GLN A 424 32.09 -27.64 -9.44
CA GLN A 424 30.73 -28.00 -9.86
C GLN A 424 29.69 -27.12 -9.15
N SER A 425 29.87 -26.87 -7.86
CA SER A 425 28.96 -26.01 -7.11
C SER A 425 28.98 -24.54 -7.58
N ILE A 426 30.11 -24.01 -8.04
CA ILE A 426 30.18 -22.66 -8.63
C ILE A 426 29.41 -22.63 -9.95
N GLU A 427 29.61 -23.63 -10.82
CA GLU A 427 28.89 -23.75 -12.09
C GLU A 427 27.38 -23.90 -11.86
N GLU A 428 26.96 -24.71 -10.87
CA GLU A 428 25.57 -24.84 -10.44
C GLU A 428 24.97 -23.52 -9.93
N VAL A 429 25.69 -22.77 -9.09
CA VAL A 429 25.22 -21.47 -8.58
C VAL A 429 25.02 -20.47 -9.71
N LEU A 430 25.96 -20.39 -10.66
CA LEU A 430 25.86 -19.48 -11.80
C LEU A 430 24.69 -19.86 -12.73
N HIS A 431 24.56 -21.15 -13.06
CA HIS A 431 23.45 -21.65 -13.87
C HIS A 431 22.10 -21.42 -13.17
N ASN A 432 22.00 -21.77 -11.88
CA ASN A 432 20.79 -21.55 -11.09
C ASN A 432 20.45 -20.06 -10.99
N ASN A 433 21.44 -19.16 -10.90
CA ASN A 433 21.18 -17.73 -10.90
C ASN A 433 20.55 -17.26 -12.21
N GLN A 434 21.08 -17.69 -13.35
CA GLN A 434 20.53 -17.35 -14.66
C GLN A 434 19.09 -17.86 -14.81
N GLN A 435 18.82 -19.08 -14.36
CA GLN A 435 17.48 -19.64 -14.35
C GLN A 435 16.55 -18.86 -13.42
N LEU A 436 16.97 -18.56 -12.18
CA LEU A 436 16.18 -17.78 -11.22
C LEU A 436 15.88 -16.37 -11.73
N ARG A 437 16.82 -15.71 -12.41
CA ARG A 437 16.58 -14.41 -13.06
C ARG A 437 15.49 -14.52 -14.13
N THR A 438 15.55 -15.57 -14.94
CA THR A 438 14.55 -15.81 -15.99
C THR A 438 13.18 -16.12 -15.41
N GLU A 439 13.11 -16.99 -14.41
CA GLU A 439 11.88 -17.33 -13.68
C GLU A 439 11.29 -16.10 -12.97
N HIS A 440 12.12 -15.28 -12.35
CA HIS A 440 11.70 -14.04 -11.70
C HIS A 440 11.08 -13.08 -12.72
N MET A 441 11.76 -12.83 -13.85
CA MET A 441 11.25 -11.99 -14.93
C MET A 441 9.90 -12.50 -15.46
N GLN A 442 9.77 -13.80 -15.73
CA GLN A 442 8.52 -14.41 -16.18
C GLN A 442 7.41 -14.29 -15.13
N LYS A 443 7.73 -14.46 -13.84
CA LYS A 443 6.76 -14.36 -12.74
C LYS A 443 6.27 -12.92 -12.58
N VAL A 444 7.17 -11.93 -12.67
CA VAL A 444 6.82 -10.51 -12.66
C VAL A 444 5.96 -10.15 -13.87
N GLU A 445 6.34 -10.58 -15.08
CA GLU A 445 5.52 -10.35 -16.28
C GLU A 445 4.13 -10.96 -16.16
N ARG A 446 4.02 -12.19 -15.63
CA ARG A 446 2.73 -12.83 -15.40
C ARG A 446 1.89 -12.06 -14.38
N ILE A 447 2.48 -11.64 -13.26
CA ILE A 447 1.79 -10.81 -12.23
C ILE A 447 1.28 -9.50 -12.85
N LEU A 448 2.09 -8.85 -13.70
CA LEU A 448 1.70 -7.64 -14.39
C LEU A 448 0.54 -7.92 -15.36
N VAL A 449 0.61 -8.95 -16.20
CA VAL A 449 -0.46 -9.29 -17.16
C VAL A 449 -1.77 -9.67 -16.46
N GLU A 450 -1.73 -10.51 -15.42
CA GLU A 450 -2.92 -10.97 -14.69
C GLU A 450 -3.61 -9.84 -13.89
N ASN A 451 -2.83 -8.88 -13.41
CA ASN A 451 -3.34 -7.77 -12.61
C ASN A 451 -3.50 -6.47 -13.40
N ARG A 452 -3.23 -6.47 -14.72
CA ARG A 452 -3.39 -5.30 -15.58
C ARG A 452 -4.84 -4.88 -15.60
N VAL A 453 -5.08 -3.60 -15.35
CA VAL A 453 -6.38 -2.99 -15.54
C VAL A 453 -6.33 -2.28 -16.89
N GLU A 454 -7.00 -2.85 -17.90
CA GLU A 454 -7.17 -2.15 -19.17
C GLU A 454 -7.88 -0.83 -18.90
N ARG A 455 -7.42 0.27 -19.52
CA ARG A 455 -8.18 1.52 -19.56
C ARG A 455 -9.48 1.22 -20.31
N ALA A 456 -10.50 0.81 -19.59
CA ALA A 456 -11.87 1.02 -20.01
C ALA A 456 -12.08 2.53 -19.95
N ASP A 457 -12.36 3.14 -21.10
CA ASP A 457 -12.76 4.54 -21.20
C ASP A 457 -13.69 4.89 -20.02
N ASP A 458 -13.31 5.92 -19.26
CA ASP A 458 -14.05 6.58 -18.19
C ASP A 458 -14.26 5.91 -16.81
N SER A 459 -13.64 4.77 -16.50
CA SER A 459 -13.65 4.29 -15.09
C SER A 459 -12.63 5.03 -14.20
N GLN A 460 -13.11 5.60 -13.09
CA GLN A 460 -12.34 6.36 -12.10
C GLN A 460 -11.36 5.46 -11.33
N LEU A 461 -10.06 5.65 -11.57
CA LEU A 461 -8.99 4.89 -10.94
C LEU A 461 -8.27 5.73 -9.86
N GLU A 462 -8.34 5.33 -8.60
CA GLU A 462 -7.60 5.97 -7.49
C GLU A 462 -6.24 5.32 -7.31
N ILE A 463 -5.15 6.07 -7.50
CA ILE A 463 -3.78 5.55 -7.40
C ILE A 463 -3.34 5.51 -5.93
N VAL A 464 -3.41 4.33 -5.31
CA VAL A 464 -3.06 4.12 -3.90
C VAL A 464 -1.54 4.06 -3.69
N ARG A 465 -0.78 3.66 -4.71
CA ARG A 465 0.67 3.50 -4.64
C ARG A 465 1.32 3.76 -5.98
N HIS A 466 2.44 4.47 -5.95
CA HIS A 466 3.33 4.66 -7.09
C HIS A 466 4.57 3.79 -6.91
N ALA A 467 4.90 2.99 -7.91
CA ALA A 467 6.15 2.24 -7.94
C ALA A 467 6.79 2.32 -9.33
N SER A 468 8.12 2.41 -9.41
CA SER A 468 8.79 2.43 -10.70
C SER A 468 8.89 1.02 -11.26
N LEU A 469 8.52 0.85 -12.52
CA LEU A 469 8.59 -0.44 -13.22
C LEU A 469 10.02 -0.97 -13.26
N ASN A 470 11.00 -0.09 -13.39
CA ASN A 470 12.41 -0.46 -13.44
C ASN A 470 12.92 -0.97 -12.07
N ALA A 471 12.61 -0.29 -10.97
CA ALA A 471 13.02 -0.76 -9.65
C ALA A 471 12.36 -2.09 -9.25
N LEU A 472 11.20 -2.41 -9.84
CA LEU A 472 10.46 -3.64 -9.56
C LEU A 472 10.80 -4.80 -10.50
N LYS A 473 11.38 -4.52 -11.68
CA LYS A 473 11.83 -5.55 -12.63
C LYS A 473 13.28 -5.97 -12.42
N GLU A 474 14.08 -5.17 -11.71
CA GLU A 474 15.47 -5.51 -11.47
C GLU A 474 15.57 -6.81 -10.64
N PRO A 475 16.18 -7.87 -11.20
CA PRO A 475 16.31 -9.12 -10.47
C PRO A 475 17.22 -8.94 -9.26
N PRO A 476 17.06 -9.76 -8.19
CA PRO A 476 17.93 -9.70 -7.03
C PRO A 476 19.40 -9.88 -7.43
N ALA A 477 20.18 -8.82 -7.26
CA ALA A 477 21.62 -8.84 -7.50
C ALA A 477 22.34 -9.21 -6.21
N HIS A 478 22.87 -10.43 -6.14
CA HIS A 478 23.76 -10.84 -5.05
C HIS A 478 25.22 -10.62 -5.47
N SER A 479 25.93 -9.77 -4.75
CA SER A 479 27.32 -9.36 -5.04
C SER A 479 28.30 -10.52 -5.22
N VAL A 480 28.14 -11.61 -4.46
CA VAL A 480 28.94 -12.83 -4.54
C VAL A 480 28.84 -13.45 -5.95
N ILE A 481 27.64 -13.46 -6.53
CA ILE A 481 27.41 -14.00 -7.87
C ILE A 481 28.03 -13.09 -8.92
N VAL A 482 27.86 -11.76 -8.80
CA VAL A 482 28.50 -10.78 -9.68
C VAL A 482 30.03 -10.92 -9.65
N ASN A 483 30.61 -11.17 -8.47
CA ASN A 483 32.04 -11.40 -8.32
C ASN A 483 32.49 -12.74 -8.92
N LEU A 484 31.69 -13.80 -8.80
CA LEU A 484 31.95 -15.10 -9.44
C LEU A 484 31.89 -14.97 -10.97
N GLU A 485 30.84 -14.34 -11.50
CA GLU A 485 30.69 -14.04 -12.94
C GLU A 485 31.88 -13.23 -13.45
N ASN A 486 32.26 -12.15 -12.76
CA ASN A 486 33.41 -11.33 -13.14
C ASN A 486 34.73 -12.12 -13.11
N ARG A 487 34.94 -13.01 -12.12
CA ARG A 487 36.16 -13.84 -12.07
C ARG A 487 36.20 -14.91 -13.17
N VAL A 488 35.04 -15.44 -13.55
CA VAL A 488 34.91 -16.36 -14.70
C VAL A 488 35.13 -15.62 -16.02
N LEU A 489 34.66 -14.37 -16.15
CA LEU A 489 34.81 -13.56 -17.37
C LEU A 489 36.21 -12.96 -17.54
N ILE A 490 36.86 -12.52 -16.46
CA ILE A 490 38.19 -11.88 -16.49
C ILE A 490 39.30 -12.91 -16.77
N SER A 491 39.08 -14.19 -16.53
CA SER A 491 40.08 -15.26 -16.72
C SER A 491 40.17 -15.80 -18.16
N GLY A 492 39.87 -14.98 -19.16
CA GLY A 492 39.82 -15.33 -20.58
C GLY A 492 40.95 -16.27 -21.07
N GLY A 493 40.61 -17.56 -21.24
CA GLY A 493 41.47 -18.58 -21.82
C GLY A 493 41.53 -19.88 -21.01
N ILE A 494 40.86 -20.92 -21.52
CA ILE A 494 40.68 -22.28 -20.95
C ILE A 494 39.58 -22.32 -19.86
N GLY A 495 38.35 -22.58 -20.33
CA GLY A 495 37.18 -22.77 -19.47
C GLY A 495 37.36 -23.91 -18.48
N THR A 496 36.79 -23.70 -17.29
CA THR A 496 36.51 -24.59 -16.15
C THR A 496 36.84 -23.82 -14.88
N ALA A 497 36.03 -23.98 -13.82
CA ALA A 497 36.29 -23.35 -12.52
C ALA A 497 37.63 -23.78 -11.85
N GLY A 498 38.48 -24.53 -12.56
CA GLY A 498 39.88 -24.84 -12.23
C GLY A 498 40.77 -23.62 -11.99
N ALA A 499 40.45 -22.44 -12.53
CA ALA A 499 41.21 -21.22 -12.25
C ALA A 499 41.06 -20.73 -10.79
N ILE A 500 39.87 -20.91 -10.19
CA ILE A 500 39.61 -20.52 -8.80
C ILE A 500 40.29 -21.51 -7.86
N THR A 501 40.20 -22.81 -8.17
CA THR A 501 40.80 -23.88 -7.35
C THR A 501 42.33 -23.89 -7.44
N GLY A 502 42.89 -23.64 -8.63
CA GLY A 502 44.32 -23.46 -8.84
C GLY A 502 44.87 -22.22 -8.14
N ALA A 503 44.09 -21.13 -8.08
CA ALA A 503 44.48 -19.92 -7.33
C ALA A 503 44.54 -20.16 -5.82
N ILE A 504 43.64 -20.97 -5.24
CA ILE A 504 43.68 -21.33 -3.82
C ILE A 504 44.95 -22.12 -3.52
N ALA A 505 45.20 -23.21 -4.25
CA ALA A 505 46.37 -24.05 -4.01
C ALA A 505 47.69 -23.29 -4.26
N GLY A 506 47.74 -22.45 -5.29
CA GLY A 506 48.88 -21.59 -5.59
C GLY A 506 49.15 -20.55 -4.50
N LYS A 507 48.11 -19.92 -3.96
CA LYS A 507 48.23 -18.96 -2.84
C LYS A 507 48.71 -19.62 -1.55
N ILE A 508 48.17 -20.80 -1.20
CA ILE A 508 48.63 -21.56 -0.02
C ILE A 508 50.11 -21.87 -0.17
N THR A 509 50.51 -22.37 -1.34
CA THR A 509 51.90 -22.70 -1.65
C THR A 509 52.79 -21.46 -1.58
N ALA A 510 52.35 -20.32 -2.11
CA ALA A 510 53.06 -19.05 -2.03
C ALA A 510 53.20 -18.54 -0.57
N LYS A 511 52.17 -18.70 0.27
CA LYS A 511 52.22 -18.36 1.70
C LYS A 511 53.21 -19.25 2.45
N VAL A 512 53.26 -20.54 2.15
CA VAL A 512 54.23 -21.49 2.74
C VAL A 512 55.66 -21.17 2.28
N ALA A 513 55.86 -20.88 0.99
CA ALA A 513 57.16 -20.50 0.43
C ALA A 513 57.65 -19.15 0.99
N GLY A 514 56.76 -18.14 1.06
CA GLY A 514 57.05 -16.80 1.57
C GLY A 514 57.45 -16.77 3.05
N LYS A 515 57.00 -17.76 3.85
CA LYS A 515 57.44 -17.96 5.24
C LYS A 515 58.86 -18.55 5.34
N GLY A 516 59.53 -18.87 4.22
CA GLY A 516 60.97 -19.16 4.13
C GLY A 516 61.42 -20.59 4.50
N ILE A 517 60.48 -21.50 4.76
CA ILE A 517 60.79 -22.83 5.35
C ILE A 517 61.35 -23.83 4.33
N ILE A 518 60.92 -23.74 3.07
CA ILE A 518 61.50 -24.52 1.95
C ILE A 518 63.02 -24.27 1.84
N LYS A 519 63.46 -23.04 2.19
CA LYS A 519 64.86 -22.62 2.16
C LYS A 519 65.67 -23.14 3.36
N LEU A 520 65.03 -23.36 4.51
CA LEU A 520 65.70 -23.84 5.74
C LEU A 520 66.06 -25.33 5.66
N GLY A 521 65.20 -26.17 5.07
CA GLY A 521 65.50 -27.59 4.84
C GLY A 521 66.70 -27.81 3.90
N ALA A 522 66.89 -26.92 2.92
CA ALA A 522 68.03 -26.94 2.02
C ALA A 522 69.37 -26.60 2.71
N GLN A 523 69.34 -25.65 3.66
CA GLN A 523 70.54 -25.22 4.40
C GLN A 523 71.03 -26.26 5.40
N ALA A 524 70.13 -27.09 5.95
CA ALA A 524 70.50 -28.23 6.79
C ALA A 524 71.26 -29.30 6.00
N LEU A 525 70.82 -29.62 4.78
CA LEU A 525 71.45 -30.60 3.88
C LEU A 525 72.85 -30.18 3.38
N ILE A 526 73.05 -28.87 3.11
CA ILE A 526 74.36 -28.32 2.70
C ILE A 526 75.40 -28.46 3.82
N LYS A 527 74.99 -28.30 5.08
CA LYS A 527 75.90 -28.41 6.24
C LYS A 527 76.39 -29.84 6.49
N VAL A 528 75.59 -30.85 6.16
CA VAL A 528 75.96 -32.27 6.31
C VAL A 528 76.79 -32.76 5.12
N THR A 529 76.52 -32.25 3.91
CA THR A 529 77.27 -32.62 2.70
C THR A 529 78.66 -31.97 2.65
N ALA A 530 78.82 -30.76 3.21
CA ALA A 530 80.13 -30.14 3.43
C ALA A 530 81.06 -30.98 4.34
N GLY A 531 80.49 -31.83 5.21
CA GLY A 531 81.24 -32.80 6.02
C GLY A 531 81.67 -34.07 5.26
N LYS A 532 81.05 -34.39 4.11
CA LYS A 532 81.37 -35.59 3.31
C LYS A 532 82.54 -35.40 2.32
N ALA A 533 83.01 -34.17 2.08
CA ALA A 533 84.08 -33.91 1.12
C ALA A 533 85.51 -34.19 1.64
N VAL A 534 85.70 -34.49 2.94
CA VAL A 534 87.03 -34.69 3.54
C VAL A 534 87.36 -36.18 3.78
N SER A 535 86.41 -37.11 3.61
CA SER A 535 86.60 -38.53 4.02
C SER A 535 86.93 -39.53 2.90
N ALA A 536 87.13 -39.08 1.65
CA ALA A 536 87.42 -39.99 0.53
C ALA A 536 88.90 -40.43 0.42
N LEU A 537 89.79 -40.02 1.32
CA LEU A 537 91.18 -40.48 1.36
C LEU A 537 91.61 -40.85 2.79
N GLY A 538 91.48 -42.14 3.12
CA GLY A 538 92.33 -42.80 4.11
C GLY A 538 91.79 -42.93 5.53
N GLY A 539 91.42 -44.17 5.89
CA GLY A 539 91.87 -44.79 7.15
C GLY A 539 91.11 -44.46 8.44
N ALA A 540 90.63 -45.53 9.08
CA ALA A 540 90.11 -45.55 10.44
C ALA A 540 91.07 -44.92 11.46
N ALA A 541 90.68 -43.79 12.07
CA ALA A 541 90.97 -43.35 13.45
C ALA A 541 90.76 -41.83 13.61
N ALA A 542 89.52 -41.36 13.85
CA ALA A 542 89.24 -40.03 14.44
C ALA A 542 87.74 -39.79 14.77
N GLY A 543 86.99 -40.81 15.18
CA GLY A 543 85.53 -40.71 15.32
C GLY A 543 84.97 -40.04 16.59
N ALA A 544 85.79 -39.48 17.48
CA ALA A 544 85.34 -39.12 18.84
C ALA A 544 85.57 -37.65 19.27
N ALA A 545 86.10 -36.77 18.42
CA ALA A 545 86.56 -35.45 18.87
C ALA A 545 85.92 -34.22 18.19
N SER A 546 84.89 -34.37 17.37
CA SER A 546 84.31 -33.23 16.60
C SER A 546 82.86 -32.88 16.94
N GLY A 547 82.24 -33.55 17.92
CA GLY A 547 80.84 -33.33 18.30
C GLY A 547 80.57 -32.20 19.30
N ALA A 548 81.60 -31.56 19.86
CA ALA A 548 81.43 -30.69 21.03
C ALA A 548 81.81 -29.20 20.84
N ALA A 549 82.24 -28.78 19.65
CA ALA A 549 82.94 -27.49 19.50
C ALA A 549 82.24 -26.41 18.65
N LEU A 550 80.98 -26.59 18.21
CA LEU A 550 80.28 -25.56 17.44
C LEU A 550 78.85 -25.29 17.95
N GLY A 551 78.72 -24.30 18.84
CA GLY A 551 77.60 -23.35 18.81
C GLY A 551 76.58 -23.37 19.96
N SER A 552 76.93 -22.73 21.08
CA SER A 552 76.00 -22.16 22.07
C SER A 552 75.36 -20.87 21.53
N PHE A 553 74.10 -20.55 21.93
CA PHE A 553 73.68 -19.22 22.47
C PHE A 553 72.18 -19.05 22.82
N ILE A 554 71.37 -20.12 22.89
CA ILE A 554 70.02 -20.09 23.51
C ILE A 554 69.86 -21.33 24.43
N PRO A 555 69.60 -21.18 25.74
CA PRO A 555 69.45 -22.32 26.63
C PRO A 555 68.05 -22.95 26.44
N GLY A 556 68.00 -24.24 26.08
CA GLY A 556 66.76 -25.03 26.16
C GLY A 556 66.51 -26.05 25.05
N ILE A 557 67.10 -25.90 23.85
CA ILE A 557 66.80 -26.80 22.71
C ILE A 557 68.08 -27.44 22.11
N GLY A 558 69.21 -26.73 22.08
CA GLY A 558 70.44 -27.21 21.42
C GLY A 558 71.17 -28.38 22.11
N THR A 559 71.07 -28.52 23.44
CA THR A 559 71.83 -29.54 24.19
C THR A 559 71.17 -30.93 24.14
N ALA A 560 69.84 -30.99 23.97
CA ALA A 560 69.12 -32.26 23.85
C ALA A 560 69.33 -32.91 22.47
N ILE A 561 69.45 -32.09 21.42
CA ILE A 561 69.70 -32.54 20.04
C ILE A 561 71.09 -33.16 19.92
N GLY A 562 72.12 -32.55 20.53
CA GLY A 562 73.48 -33.11 20.55
C GLY A 562 73.60 -34.42 21.35
N ALA A 563 72.84 -34.55 22.44
CA ALA A 563 72.83 -35.77 23.25
C ALA A 563 72.03 -36.93 22.61
N ALA A 564 70.93 -36.63 21.90
CA ALA A 564 70.14 -37.63 21.18
C ALA A 564 70.87 -38.17 19.94
N ILE A 565 71.57 -37.32 19.18
CA ILE A 565 72.38 -37.75 18.02
C ILE A 565 73.63 -38.54 18.48
N GLY A 566 74.28 -38.10 19.56
CA GLY A 566 75.45 -38.78 20.12
C GLY A 566 75.14 -40.14 20.76
N GLY A 567 73.94 -40.31 21.32
CA GLY A 567 73.51 -41.56 21.97
C GLY A 567 73.06 -42.66 21.00
N ILE A 568 72.53 -42.32 19.83
CA ILE A 568 71.96 -43.29 18.87
C ILE A 568 73.01 -43.86 17.91
N ILE A 569 74.07 -43.11 17.59
CA ILE A 569 75.19 -43.61 16.76
C ILE A 569 76.09 -44.60 17.55
N GLY A 570 76.05 -44.56 18.89
CA GLY A 570 76.86 -45.41 19.77
C GLY A 570 76.31 -46.82 20.04
N GLY A 571 75.06 -47.12 19.69
CA GLY A 571 74.51 -48.46 19.95
C GLY A 571 73.14 -48.72 19.32
N ILE A 572 73.14 -49.45 18.21
CA ILE A 572 72.27 -50.60 17.89
C ILE A 572 72.65 -51.15 16.50
N THR A 573 72.89 -52.46 16.45
CA THR A 573 73.38 -53.30 15.34
C THR A 573 72.26 -53.85 14.45
N ILE A 574 71.30 -53.03 14.01
CA ILE A 574 70.23 -53.51 13.10
C ILE A 574 69.95 -52.51 11.97
N GLY A 575 70.53 -52.78 10.79
CA GLY A 575 69.95 -52.51 9.45
C GLY A 575 69.52 -51.09 9.05
N LEU A 576 69.93 -50.02 9.75
CA LEU A 576 69.57 -48.63 9.41
C LEU A 576 70.82 -47.83 9.02
N THR A 577 70.84 -47.26 7.81
CA THR A 577 71.92 -46.37 7.33
C THR A 577 71.89 -45.04 8.08
N VAL A 578 73.05 -44.37 8.21
CA VAL A 578 73.22 -43.05 8.87
C VAL A 578 72.26 -42.00 8.31
N GLU A 579 71.93 -42.10 7.02
CA GLU A 579 70.98 -41.22 6.31
C GLU A 579 69.57 -41.34 6.88
N LYS A 580 69.10 -42.57 7.14
CA LYS A 580 67.79 -42.81 7.75
C LYS A 580 67.69 -42.28 9.19
N LEU A 581 68.79 -42.30 9.95
CA LEU A 581 68.82 -41.77 11.33
C LEU A 581 68.75 -40.24 11.37
N LEU A 582 69.45 -39.55 10.46
CA LEU A 582 69.40 -38.09 10.37
C LEU A 582 68.02 -37.60 9.93
N LEU A 583 67.40 -38.30 9.00
CA LEU A 583 66.06 -37.99 8.52
C LEU A 583 64.97 -38.25 9.59
N MET A 584 65.07 -39.34 10.37
CA MET A 584 64.18 -39.57 11.52
C MET A 584 64.33 -38.49 12.61
N LEU A 585 65.53 -37.90 12.75
CA LEU A 585 65.77 -36.83 13.70
C LEU A 585 65.23 -35.48 13.21
N GLU A 586 65.42 -35.14 11.93
CA GLU A 586 64.79 -33.96 11.33
C GLU A 586 63.26 -34.06 11.42
N GLU A 587 62.70 -35.23 11.14
CA GLU A 587 61.26 -35.51 11.29
C GLU A 587 60.81 -35.30 12.73
N ALA A 588 61.49 -35.87 13.72
CA ALA A 588 61.11 -35.77 15.13
C ALA A 588 61.11 -34.33 15.69
N PHE A 589 61.94 -33.43 15.15
CA PHE A 589 62.07 -32.06 15.63
C PHE A 589 61.33 -31.01 14.79
N SER A 590 61.14 -31.22 13.48
CA SER A 590 60.61 -30.19 12.57
C SER A 590 59.26 -30.53 11.95
N ARG A 591 58.82 -31.80 11.97
CA ARG A 591 57.58 -32.22 11.29
C ARG A 591 56.35 -31.48 11.79
N GLU A 592 56.21 -31.36 13.11
CA GLU A 592 55.03 -30.72 13.72
C GLU A 592 54.99 -29.21 13.44
N GLU A 593 56.14 -28.53 13.52
CA GLU A 593 56.22 -27.10 13.20
C GLU A 593 55.89 -26.83 11.73
N PHE A 594 56.42 -27.65 10.82
CA PHE A 594 56.13 -27.51 9.39
C PHE A 594 54.67 -27.84 9.06
N LYS A 595 54.11 -28.88 9.71
CA LYS A 595 52.68 -29.21 9.63
C LYS A 595 51.81 -28.03 10.04
N LEU A 596 52.07 -27.43 11.20
CA LEU A 596 51.30 -26.29 11.72
C LEU A 596 51.35 -25.08 10.79
N GLN A 597 52.47 -24.85 10.11
CA GLN A 597 52.59 -23.75 9.15
C GLN A 597 51.80 -23.99 7.86
N ILE A 598 51.79 -25.22 7.34
CA ILE A 598 50.95 -25.60 6.19
C ILE A 598 49.47 -25.50 6.57
N LEU A 599 49.08 -26.05 7.73
CA LEU A 599 47.73 -25.93 8.26
C LEU A 599 47.32 -24.48 8.48
N GLY A 600 48.21 -23.65 9.01
CA GLY A 600 47.98 -22.22 9.18
C GLY A 600 47.77 -21.50 7.84
N ALA A 601 48.56 -21.83 6.81
CA ALA A 601 48.38 -21.26 5.48
C ALA A 601 47.06 -21.70 4.82
N ILE A 602 46.65 -22.96 5.02
CA ILE A 602 45.34 -23.48 4.56
C ILE A 602 44.19 -22.75 5.28
N GLU A 603 44.29 -22.57 6.60
CA GLU A 603 43.26 -21.91 7.40
C GLU A 603 43.15 -20.40 7.08
N GLU A 604 44.27 -19.72 6.88
CA GLU A 604 44.30 -18.33 6.42
C GLU A 604 43.57 -18.17 5.07
N GLU A 605 43.81 -19.07 4.11
CA GLU A 605 43.11 -19.07 2.81
C GLU A 605 41.64 -19.48 2.93
N ARG A 606 41.30 -20.41 3.82
CA ARG A 606 39.90 -20.76 4.13
C ARG A 606 39.12 -19.54 4.59
N ILE A 607 39.67 -18.76 5.51
CA ILE A 607 39.06 -17.54 6.05
C ILE A 607 38.93 -16.46 4.97
N GLU A 608 39.98 -16.25 4.15
CA GLU A 608 39.92 -15.30 3.03
C GLU A 608 38.82 -15.66 2.03
N PHE A 609 38.71 -16.95 1.69
CA PHE A 609 37.72 -17.44 0.74
C PHE A 609 36.30 -17.43 1.33
N GLU A 610 36.14 -17.76 2.61
CA GLU A 610 34.87 -17.62 3.32
C GLU A 610 34.41 -16.15 3.38
N LYS A 611 35.33 -15.22 3.64
CA LYS A 611 35.04 -13.78 3.59
C LYS A 611 34.59 -13.35 2.20
N PHE A 612 35.17 -13.90 1.14
CA PHE A 612 34.75 -13.68 -0.24
C PHE A 612 33.30 -14.16 -0.49
N LEU A 613 32.88 -15.28 0.10
CA LEU A 613 31.52 -15.82 -0.01
C LEU A 613 30.48 -15.12 0.89
N ASN A 614 30.92 -14.31 1.86
CA ASN A 614 30.06 -13.68 2.87
C ASN A 614 29.96 -12.15 2.76
N THR A 615 30.90 -11.48 2.09
CA THR A 615 30.94 -10.00 2.09
C THR A 615 30.19 -9.42 0.89
N PRO A 616 29.17 -8.56 1.10
CA PRO A 616 28.58 -7.78 0.03
C PRO A 616 29.55 -6.72 -0.49
N ALA A 617 29.70 -6.63 -1.81
CA ALA A 617 30.52 -5.60 -2.42
C ALA A 617 29.89 -4.23 -2.16
N LEU A 618 30.60 -3.36 -1.43
CA LEU A 618 30.31 -1.93 -1.43
C LEU A 618 30.53 -1.43 -2.86
N SER A 619 29.45 -1.03 -3.53
CA SER A 619 29.51 -0.29 -4.78
C SER A 619 30.12 1.08 -4.50
N ASP A 620 31.42 1.21 -4.73
CA ASP A 620 32.11 2.50 -4.76
C ASP A 620 31.72 3.23 -6.05
N LYS A 621 30.53 3.85 -6.04
CA LYS A 621 30.10 4.85 -7.01
C LYS A 621 29.31 5.93 -6.27
N THR A 622 30.02 6.81 -5.58
CA THR A 622 29.55 8.18 -5.41
C THR A 622 29.45 8.82 -6.80
N PRO A 623 28.28 9.31 -7.25
CA PRO A 623 28.21 10.13 -8.44
C PRO A 623 28.87 11.47 -8.12
N ASP A 624 29.90 11.81 -8.90
CA ASP A 624 30.51 13.14 -8.93
C ASP A 624 29.42 14.18 -9.17
N SER A 625 29.13 14.98 -8.14
CA SER A 625 28.33 16.19 -8.26
C SER A 625 29.21 17.32 -8.78
N THR A 626 29.47 17.31 -10.08
CA THR A 626 29.92 18.48 -10.84
C THR A 626 29.12 18.52 -12.12
N ASP A 627 28.02 19.26 -12.10
CA ASP A 627 27.68 20.21 -13.16
C ASP A 627 26.63 21.18 -12.64
N ALA A 628 27.14 22.25 -12.02
CA ALA A 628 26.45 23.52 -11.95
C ALA A 628 26.79 24.29 -13.23
N ALA A 629 25.78 24.64 -14.01
CA ALA A 629 25.57 25.96 -14.65
C ALA A 629 24.87 25.84 -16.01
N ALA A 630 23.60 26.27 -16.05
CA ALA A 630 23.11 27.24 -17.04
C ALA A 630 21.65 27.58 -16.74
N ALA A 631 21.44 28.72 -16.08
CA ALA A 631 20.29 29.60 -16.30
C ALA A 631 20.71 30.65 -17.34
N PRO A 632 19.80 31.43 -17.97
CA PRO A 632 18.71 32.16 -17.31
C PRO A 632 17.31 31.57 -17.51
#